data_AF-R0M6Y6-F1
#
_entry.id   AF-R0M6Y6-F1
#
_cell.length_a   1.000
_cell.length_b   1.000
_cell.length_c   1.000
_cell.angle_alpha   90.00
_cell.angle_beta   90.00
_cell.angle_gamma   90.00
#
_symmetry.space_group_name_H-M   'P 1'
#
loop_
_entity.id
_entity.type
_entity.pdbx_description
1 polymer ?
#
loop_
_entity_poly.entity_id
_entity_poly.type
_entity_poly.pdbx_seq_one_letter_code
_entity_poly.pdbx_strand_id
1 'polypeptide(L)'
;MLKNEFYPEFKSKYQKKTRKSKVDTRLQDINRVLLRLSITLIHFVFFKIVEQGDIDNIFTKMRNTLILLLSYDMYVLRAGTKKYYKVSGLIFFLCFLLIPIIHTLTKEICYDSIYFYHFAAQIIFILNSVYYFILMDYKPTKQYTEKDILKLEESINISNKNTPSMNYGYSSMIIGVILLSSRFQNISSVFCFLSISIIFFICIPRIQENMEIHKSVGKTFLFLTFIFYLLCKTNRLLSLVFLGFTGFFYLFYTIMMNCE
;
A
#
# COMPACT_ATOMS: atom_id res chain seq x y z
N MET A 1 35.31 -5.17 -52.40
CA MET A 1 34.59 -6.44 -52.23
C MET A 1 34.76 -6.87 -50.78
N LEU A 2 33.93 -6.34 -49.88
CA LEU A 2 33.84 -6.78 -48.48
C LEU A 2 32.36 -7.00 -48.22
N LYS A 3 32.05 -8.24 -47.87
CA LYS A 3 30.72 -8.81 -47.76
C LYS A 3 29.85 -8.04 -46.78
N ASN A 4 28.72 -7.56 -47.28
CA ASN A 4 27.49 -7.40 -46.52
C ASN A 4 27.07 -8.77 -45.98
N GLU A 5 27.43 -9.09 -44.74
CA GLU A 5 26.73 -10.10 -43.94
C GLU A 5 26.08 -9.37 -42.75
N PHE A 6 25.05 -8.59 -43.10
CA PHE A 6 24.07 -8.02 -42.18
C PHE A 6 23.36 -9.18 -41.48
N TYR A 7 23.66 -9.37 -40.20
CA TYR A 7 22.98 -10.29 -39.28
C TYR A 7 21.44 -10.14 -39.35
N PRO A 8 20.68 -11.12 -39.87
CA PRO A 8 19.21 -11.07 -39.83
C PRO A 8 18.63 -11.69 -38.55
N GLU A 9 19.44 -12.30 -37.67
CA GLU A 9 18.92 -13.21 -36.63
C GLU A 9 18.58 -12.59 -35.27
N PHE A 10 18.98 -11.35 -34.98
CA PHE A 10 18.70 -10.75 -33.67
C PHE A 10 17.36 -10.01 -33.55
N LYS A 11 16.66 -9.72 -34.65
CA LYS A 11 15.35 -9.04 -34.60
C LYS A 11 14.18 -9.97 -34.26
N SER A 12 14.30 -11.28 -34.47
CA SER A 12 13.15 -12.20 -34.33
C SER A 12 12.88 -12.66 -32.89
N LYS A 13 13.89 -12.61 -32.00
CA LYS A 13 13.78 -13.11 -30.63
C LYS A 13 13.26 -12.07 -29.61
N TYR A 14 13.34 -10.78 -29.94
CA TYR A 14 12.82 -9.69 -29.10
C TYR A 14 11.37 -9.30 -29.42
N GLN A 15 10.82 -9.73 -30.56
CA GLN A 15 9.43 -9.39 -30.96
C GLN A 15 8.39 -10.49 -30.71
N LYS A 16 8.78 -11.63 -30.11
CA LYS A 16 7.84 -12.75 -29.84
C LYS A 16 7.70 -13.08 -28.35
N LYS A 17 7.35 -12.07 -27.55
CA LYS A 17 6.69 -12.29 -26.25
C LYS A 17 5.57 -11.27 -25.94
N THR A 18 5.00 -10.64 -26.97
CA THR A 18 3.82 -9.75 -26.90
C THR A 18 2.49 -10.48 -27.16
N ARG A 19 2.41 -11.79 -26.87
CA ARG A 19 1.14 -12.54 -26.91
C ARG A 19 1.01 -13.42 -25.68
N LYS A 20 0.46 -12.82 -24.62
CA LYS A 20 -0.20 -13.39 -23.42
C LYS A 20 -0.28 -12.19 -22.45
N SER A 21 -1.34 -11.41 -22.37
CA SER A 21 -2.70 -11.81 -22.00
C SER A 21 -3.68 -10.71 -22.40
N LYS A 22 -4.89 -11.08 -22.83
CA LYS A 22 -6.02 -10.21 -23.17
C LYS A 22 -6.69 -9.68 -21.87
N VAL A 23 -5.89 -9.24 -20.90
CA VAL A 23 -6.40 -8.70 -19.64
C VAL A 23 -6.29 -7.19 -19.70
N ASP A 24 -7.42 -6.54 -19.50
CA ASP A 24 -7.57 -5.10 -19.52
C ASP A 24 -6.73 -4.48 -18.39
N THR A 25 -5.66 -3.77 -18.77
CA THR A 25 -4.75 -3.10 -17.83
C THR A 25 -5.45 -1.99 -17.06
N ARG A 26 -6.46 -1.34 -17.65
CA ARG A 26 -7.23 -0.29 -16.96
C ARG A 26 -8.11 -0.89 -15.87
N LEU A 27 -8.74 -2.03 -16.13
CA LEU A 27 -9.52 -2.74 -15.12
C LEU A 27 -8.64 -3.18 -13.94
N GLN A 28 -7.41 -3.63 -14.20
CA GLN A 28 -6.45 -3.97 -13.15
C GLN A 28 -6.09 -2.76 -12.27
N ASP A 29 -5.87 -1.60 -12.89
CA ASP A 29 -5.55 -0.37 -12.17
C ASP A 29 -6.73 0.13 -11.33
N ILE A 30 -7.95 0.04 -11.85
CA ILE A 30 -9.18 0.32 -11.10
C ILE A 30 -9.33 -0.65 -9.93
N ASN A 31 -9.12 -1.94 -10.14
CA ASN A 31 -9.14 -2.93 -9.06
C ASN A 31 -8.12 -2.59 -7.98
N ARG A 32 -6.91 -2.14 -8.34
CA ARG A 32 -5.90 -1.67 -7.36
C ARG A 32 -6.39 -0.48 -6.55
N VAL A 33 -7.00 0.52 -7.19
CA VAL A 33 -7.60 1.67 -6.49
C VAL A 33 -8.65 1.21 -5.49
N LEU A 34 -9.56 0.34 -5.90
CA LEU A 34 -10.63 -0.19 -5.04
C LEU A 34 -10.09 -1.01 -3.87
N LEU A 35 -9.05 -1.82 -4.09
CA LEU A 35 -8.39 -2.57 -3.02
C LEU A 35 -7.70 -1.65 -2.01
N ARG A 36 -7.06 -0.57 -2.47
CA ARG A 36 -6.42 0.43 -1.59
C ARG A 36 -7.45 1.25 -0.82
N LEU A 37 -8.53 1.67 -1.47
CA LEU A 37 -9.67 2.33 -0.83
C LEU A 37 -10.27 1.43 0.27
N SER A 38 -10.48 0.15 -0.03
CA SER A 38 -11.00 -0.82 0.93
C SER A 38 -10.13 -0.89 2.19
N ILE A 39 -8.81 -0.95 2.04
CA ILE A 39 -7.86 -0.95 3.16
C ILE A 39 -8.02 0.31 4.03
N THR A 40 -8.09 1.49 3.41
CA THR A 40 -8.25 2.75 4.15
C THR A 40 -9.55 2.81 4.94
N LEU A 41 -10.65 2.29 4.37
CA LEU A 41 -11.95 2.26 5.03
C LEU A 41 -11.99 1.29 6.20
N ILE A 42 -11.43 0.08 6.04
CA ILE A 42 -11.35 -0.89 7.15
C ILE A 42 -10.46 -0.35 8.27
N HIS A 43 -9.36 0.31 7.91
CA HIS A 43 -8.48 0.97 8.88
C HIS A 43 -9.22 2.05 9.67
N PHE A 44 -10.04 2.87 9.02
CA PHE A 44 -10.88 3.86 9.70
C PHE A 44 -11.97 3.22 10.58
N VAL A 45 -12.56 2.10 10.16
CA VAL A 45 -13.47 1.32 11.01
C VAL A 45 -12.74 0.81 12.25
N PHE A 46 -11.52 0.29 12.07
CA PHE A 46 -10.70 -0.16 13.18
C PHE A 46 -10.36 1.00 14.14
N PHE A 47 -10.06 2.18 13.61
CA PHE A 47 -9.91 3.41 14.41
C PHE A 47 -11.16 3.66 15.28
N LYS A 48 -12.36 3.62 14.70
CA LYS A 48 -13.61 3.85 15.45
C LYS A 48 -13.86 2.81 16.53
N ILE A 49 -13.50 1.55 16.30
CA ILE A 49 -13.58 0.49 17.32
C ILE A 49 -12.61 0.78 18.47
N VAL A 50 -11.38 1.18 18.17
CA VAL A 50 -10.38 1.50 19.20
C VAL A 50 -10.74 2.79 19.96
N GLU A 51 -11.35 3.76 19.29
CA GLU A 51 -11.80 5.03 19.87
C GLU A 51 -12.90 4.82 20.93
N GLN A 52 -13.73 3.78 20.79
CA GLN A 52 -14.78 3.43 21.76
C GLN A 52 -14.24 2.93 23.12
N GLY A 53 -12.93 2.71 23.25
CA GLY A 53 -12.27 2.36 24.51
C GLY A 53 -11.91 0.87 24.64
N ASP A 54 -10.98 0.58 25.57
CA ASP A 54 -10.46 -0.77 25.83
C ASP A 54 -11.43 -1.59 26.70
N ILE A 55 -12.59 -1.96 26.13
CA ILE A 55 -13.54 -2.87 26.80
C ILE A 55 -12.82 -4.21 27.00
N ASP A 56 -12.77 -4.69 28.25
CA ASP A 56 -12.14 -5.95 28.69
C ASP A 56 -10.60 -6.07 28.59
N ASN A 57 -9.87 -4.93 28.55
CA ASN A 57 -8.40 -4.90 28.45
C ASN A 57 -7.84 -5.65 27.22
N ILE A 58 -8.63 -5.76 26.15
CA ILE A 58 -8.28 -6.45 24.90
C ILE A 58 -7.06 -5.78 24.26
N PHE A 59 -7.01 -4.44 24.18
CA PHE A 59 -5.89 -3.73 23.57
C PHE A 59 -4.63 -3.86 24.41
N THR A 60 -4.75 -3.93 25.73
CA THR A 60 -3.62 -4.19 26.62
C THR A 60 -3.07 -5.62 26.46
N LYS A 61 -3.93 -6.63 26.29
CA LYS A 61 -3.51 -8.01 25.97
C LYS A 61 -2.87 -8.07 24.57
N MET A 62 -3.52 -7.48 23.57
CA MET A 62 -3.00 -7.42 22.20
C MET A 62 -1.69 -6.66 22.11
N ARG A 63 -1.47 -5.59 22.89
CA ARG A 63 -0.20 -4.86 22.97
C ARG A 63 0.95 -5.82 23.25
N ASN A 64 0.81 -6.67 24.27
CA ASN A 64 1.87 -7.60 24.64
C ASN A 64 2.10 -8.64 23.54
N THR A 65 1.04 -9.15 22.91
CA THR A 65 1.13 -10.05 21.75
C THR A 65 1.80 -9.38 20.54
N LEU A 66 1.47 -8.12 20.26
CA LEU A 66 2.05 -7.34 19.16
C LEU A 66 3.53 -7.01 19.43
N ILE A 67 3.89 -6.67 20.67
CA ILE A 67 5.30 -6.51 21.07
C ILE A 67 6.05 -7.82 20.84
N LEU A 68 5.48 -8.96 21.25
CA LEU A 68 6.09 -10.27 21.02
C LEU A 68 6.22 -10.59 19.52
N LEU A 69 5.19 -10.32 18.73
CA LEU A 69 5.19 -10.56 17.28
C LEU A 69 6.22 -9.67 16.58
N LEU A 70 6.28 -8.38 16.91
CA LEU A 70 7.25 -7.43 16.35
C LEU A 70 8.67 -7.75 16.82
N SER A 71 8.85 -8.15 18.08
CA SER A 71 10.15 -8.57 18.61
C SER A 71 10.63 -9.85 17.94
N TYR A 72 9.71 -10.79 17.69
CA TYR A 72 9.98 -12.01 16.93
C TYR A 72 10.36 -11.68 15.48
N ASP A 73 9.63 -10.79 14.80
CA ASP A 73 9.97 -10.35 13.44
C ASP A 73 11.34 -9.65 13.41
N MET A 74 11.68 -8.87 14.44
CA MET A 74 13.01 -8.27 14.59
C MET A 74 14.10 -9.28 14.95
N TYR A 75 13.77 -10.41 15.60
CA TYR A 75 14.72 -11.41 16.08
C TYR A 75 14.98 -12.56 15.09
N VAL A 76 13.97 -13.01 14.34
CA VAL A 76 14.03 -14.22 13.49
C VAL A 76 14.61 -13.97 12.10
N LEU A 77 14.87 -12.73 11.73
CA LEU A 77 15.24 -12.40 10.35
C LEU A 77 16.73 -12.59 10.01
N ARG A 78 16.96 -13.76 9.40
CA ARG A 78 18.13 -14.30 8.67
C ARG A 78 19.18 -13.28 8.21
N ALA A 79 20.43 -13.65 8.50
CA ALA A 79 21.65 -13.16 7.89
C ALA A 79 21.53 -13.01 6.36
N GLY A 80 21.36 -11.77 5.85
CA GLY A 80 21.46 -11.51 4.42
C GLY A 80 20.86 -10.19 3.91
N THR A 81 19.87 -9.60 4.57
CA THR A 81 19.18 -8.39 4.06
C THR A 81 19.36 -7.19 5.01
N LYS A 82 20.50 -6.49 4.92
CA LYS A 82 21.00 -5.60 6.00
C LYS A 82 20.54 -4.13 6.02
N LYS A 83 19.77 -3.59 5.07
CA LYS A 83 19.48 -2.12 5.04
C LYS A 83 18.05 -1.67 5.33
N TYR A 84 17.02 -2.32 4.78
CA TYR A 84 15.63 -1.83 4.90
C TYR A 84 15.02 -2.01 6.31
N TYR A 85 15.47 -2.99 7.07
CA TYR A 85 14.90 -3.34 8.39
C TYR A 85 15.34 -2.42 9.54
N LYS A 86 16.52 -1.78 9.42
CA LYS A 86 16.92 -0.73 10.36
C LYS A 86 15.95 0.44 10.31
N VAL A 87 15.41 0.75 9.12
CA VAL A 87 14.54 1.91 8.92
C VAL A 87 13.16 1.68 9.51
N SER A 88 12.55 0.50 9.33
CA SER A 88 11.24 0.19 9.90
C SER A 88 11.25 0.12 11.44
N GLY A 89 12.29 -0.48 12.03
CA GLY A 89 12.45 -0.52 13.49
C GLY A 89 12.72 0.87 14.10
N LEU A 90 13.50 1.70 13.41
CA LEU A 90 13.82 3.07 13.85
C LEU A 90 12.61 4.01 13.67
N ILE A 91 11.81 3.83 12.61
CA ILE A 91 10.51 4.50 12.46
C ILE A 91 9.56 4.08 13.58
N PHE A 92 9.48 2.78 13.91
CA PHE A 92 8.64 2.31 15.01
C PHE A 92 9.06 2.91 16.36
N PHE A 93 10.37 2.96 16.62
CA PHE A 93 10.94 3.56 17.82
C PHE A 93 10.76 5.09 17.87
N LEU A 94 10.90 5.79 16.74
CA LEU A 94 10.64 7.23 16.63
C LEU A 94 9.16 7.55 16.84
N CYS A 95 8.26 6.77 16.24
CA CYS A 95 6.83 6.86 16.52
C CYS A 95 6.59 6.64 18.02
N PHE A 96 7.22 5.63 18.62
CA PHE A 96 7.11 5.34 20.06
C PHE A 96 7.51 6.53 20.95
N LEU A 97 8.64 7.19 20.63
CA LEU A 97 9.14 8.36 21.35
C LEU A 97 8.27 9.61 21.16
N LEU A 98 7.71 9.81 19.98
CA LEU A 98 6.95 11.01 19.63
C LEU A 98 5.48 10.95 20.05
N ILE A 99 4.92 9.75 20.33
CA ILE A 99 3.52 9.57 20.70
C ILE A 99 3.05 10.49 21.84
N PRO A 100 3.75 10.60 22.99
CA PRO A 100 3.28 11.45 24.09
C PRO A 100 3.27 12.94 23.73
N ILE A 101 4.27 13.36 22.94
CA ILE A 101 4.42 14.73 22.48
C ILE A 101 3.31 15.08 21.49
N ILE A 102 3.07 14.20 20.51
CA ILE A 102 2.01 14.39 19.51
C ILE A 102 0.64 14.39 20.18
N HIS A 103 0.37 13.42 21.08
CA HIS A 103 -0.89 13.36 21.83
C HIS A 103 -1.18 14.67 22.55
N THR A 104 -0.16 15.27 23.16
CA THR A 104 -0.30 16.54 23.87
C THR A 104 -0.51 17.71 22.91
N LEU A 105 0.30 17.81 21.85
CA LEU A 105 0.25 18.92 20.87
C LEU A 105 -1.03 18.98 20.04
N THR A 106 -1.69 17.84 19.84
CA THR A 106 -2.86 17.76 18.96
C THR A 106 -4.19 17.90 19.70
N LYS A 107 -4.20 17.91 21.04
CA LYS A 107 -5.44 18.09 21.84
C LYS A 107 -6.19 19.38 21.50
N GLU A 108 -5.49 20.42 21.09
CA GLU A 108 -6.06 21.73 20.76
C GLU A 108 -6.70 21.78 19.36
N ILE A 109 -6.45 20.78 18.51
CA ILE A 109 -6.99 20.74 17.15
C ILE A 109 -8.40 20.14 17.16
N CYS A 110 -9.33 20.82 16.48
CA CYS A 110 -10.70 20.33 16.29
C CYS A 110 -10.74 18.97 15.58
N TYR A 111 -11.71 18.13 15.99
CA TYR A 111 -11.93 16.80 15.41
C TYR A 111 -12.16 16.83 13.90
N ASP A 112 -12.95 17.78 13.41
CA ASP A 112 -13.27 17.89 11.98
C ASP A 112 -12.03 18.17 11.14
N SER A 113 -11.15 19.05 11.62
CA SER A 113 -9.86 19.34 10.98
C SER A 113 -8.99 18.09 10.91
N ILE A 114 -8.92 17.31 11.98
CA ILE A 114 -8.15 16.06 12.04
C ILE A 114 -8.69 15.05 11.02
N TYR A 115 -10.01 14.86 10.96
CA TYR A 115 -10.62 13.94 10.01
C TYR A 115 -10.43 14.39 8.57
N PHE A 116 -10.51 15.69 8.30
CA PHE A 116 -10.24 16.26 6.98
C PHE A 116 -8.80 16.01 6.53
N TYR A 117 -7.81 16.33 7.36
CA TYR A 117 -6.40 16.09 7.03
C TYR A 117 -6.06 14.60 6.93
N HIS A 118 -6.68 13.77 7.76
CA HIS A 118 -6.57 12.32 7.63
C HIS A 118 -7.11 11.84 6.28
N PHE A 119 -8.29 12.29 5.87
CA PHE A 119 -8.90 11.94 4.59
C PHE A 119 -8.01 12.36 3.41
N ALA A 120 -7.51 13.59 3.42
CA ALA A 120 -6.56 14.07 2.41
C ALA A 120 -5.29 13.20 2.36
N ALA A 121 -4.77 12.82 3.53
CA ALA A 121 -3.60 11.94 3.61
C ALA A 121 -3.85 10.55 3.03
N GLN A 122 -5.05 9.99 3.22
CA GLN A 122 -5.44 8.71 2.62
C GLN A 122 -5.54 8.79 1.10
N ILE A 123 -6.05 9.90 0.54
CA ILE A 123 -6.08 10.10 -0.92
C ILE A 123 -4.65 10.07 -1.49
N ILE A 124 -3.72 10.81 -0.89
CA ILE A 124 -2.32 10.83 -1.32
C ILE A 124 -1.71 9.43 -1.24
N PHE A 125 -1.98 8.68 -0.17
CA PHE A 125 -1.52 7.30 -0.03
C PHE A 125 -2.05 6.39 -1.14
N ILE A 126 -3.36 6.43 -1.43
CA ILE A 126 -3.98 5.60 -2.47
C ILE A 126 -3.34 5.92 -3.83
N LEU A 127 -3.27 7.21 -4.20
CA LEU A 127 -2.74 7.64 -5.49
C LEU A 127 -1.27 7.25 -5.66
N ASN A 128 -0.43 7.54 -4.65
CA ASN A 128 0.99 7.21 -4.72
C ASN A 128 1.25 5.70 -4.72
N SER A 129 0.45 4.93 -3.97
CA SER A 129 0.55 3.47 -3.94
C SER A 129 0.20 2.85 -5.29
N VAL A 130 -0.93 3.25 -5.88
CA VAL A 130 -1.36 2.73 -7.19
C VAL A 130 -0.35 3.12 -8.26
N TYR A 131 0.08 4.38 -8.30
CA TYR A 131 1.11 4.85 -9.23
C TYR A 131 2.43 4.07 -9.11
N TYR A 132 2.86 3.78 -7.89
CA TYR A 132 4.07 2.99 -7.64
C TYR A 132 3.97 1.58 -8.26
N PHE A 133 2.86 0.87 -8.05
CA PHE A 133 2.69 -0.49 -8.57
C PHE A 133 2.51 -0.52 -10.08
N ILE A 134 1.79 0.44 -10.64
CA ILE A 134 1.68 0.63 -12.09
C ILE A 134 3.08 0.76 -12.70
N LEU A 135 3.90 1.70 -12.21
CA LEU A 135 5.23 1.91 -12.76
C LEU A 135 6.20 0.75 -12.54
N MET A 136 6.02 -0.05 -11.48
CA MET A 136 6.80 -1.26 -11.27
C MET A 136 6.45 -2.35 -12.29
N ASP A 137 5.18 -2.52 -12.67
CA ASP A 137 4.77 -3.50 -13.67
C ASP A 137 5.26 -3.16 -15.09
N TYR A 138 5.34 -1.87 -15.44
CA TYR A 138 5.79 -1.42 -16.76
C TYR A 138 7.31 -1.48 -16.96
N LYS A 139 8.12 -1.61 -15.90
CA LYS A 139 9.59 -1.62 -16.02
C LYS A 139 10.14 -3.05 -16.05
N PRO A 140 10.68 -3.54 -17.19
CA PRO A 140 11.54 -4.72 -17.17
C PRO A 140 12.85 -4.33 -16.49
N THR A 141 12.92 -4.44 -15.16
CA THR A 141 14.19 -4.30 -14.45
C THR A 141 15.06 -5.50 -14.78
N LYS A 142 15.92 -5.38 -15.80
CA LYS A 142 17.18 -6.12 -15.79
C LYS A 142 17.94 -5.67 -14.53
N GLN A 143 17.94 -6.52 -13.52
CA GLN A 143 18.82 -6.38 -12.37
C GLN A 143 20.19 -6.89 -12.81
N TYR A 144 21.10 -5.97 -13.08
CA TYR A 144 22.51 -6.30 -13.27
C TYR A 144 23.12 -6.56 -11.89
N THR A 145 23.75 -7.71 -11.72
CA THR A 145 24.53 -8.07 -10.55
C THR A 145 25.94 -7.47 -10.65
N GLU A 146 26.65 -7.32 -9.52
CA GLU A 146 28.04 -6.82 -9.50
C GLU A 146 29.02 -7.65 -10.35
N LYS A 147 28.62 -8.86 -10.78
CA LYS A 147 29.42 -9.76 -11.61
C LYS A 147 29.16 -9.59 -13.11
N ASP A 148 28.17 -8.78 -13.50
CA ASP A 148 27.82 -8.62 -14.91
C ASP A 148 28.74 -7.62 -15.58
N ILE A 149 29.58 -8.10 -16.51
CA ILE A 149 30.44 -7.26 -17.35
C ILE A 149 29.55 -6.60 -18.41
N LEU A 150 29.17 -5.35 -18.15
CA LEU A 150 28.37 -4.54 -19.08
C LEU A 150 29.22 -4.03 -20.24
N LYS A 151 28.69 -4.09 -21.47
CA LYS A 151 29.29 -3.38 -22.61
C LYS A 151 29.12 -1.87 -22.44
N LEU A 152 30.07 -1.08 -22.94
CA LEU A 152 30.08 0.39 -22.78
C LEU A 152 28.75 1.03 -23.28
N GLU A 153 28.20 0.53 -24.38
CA GLU A 153 26.91 0.94 -24.96
C GLU A 153 25.71 0.66 -24.04
N GLU A 154 25.74 -0.44 -23.28
CA GLU A 154 24.71 -0.78 -22.29
C GLU A 154 24.86 0.04 -21.01
N SER A 155 26.09 0.50 -20.71
CA SER A 155 26.37 1.36 -19.55
C SER A 155 25.90 2.82 -19.74
N ILE A 156 25.96 3.33 -20.97
CA ILE A 156 25.50 4.68 -21.34
C ILE A 156 23.96 4.75 -21.35
N ASN A 157 23.28 3.61 -21.60
CA ASN A 157 21.82 3.52 -21.59
C ASN A 157 21.25 3.00 -20.26
N ILE A 158 22.04 3.01 -19.18
CA ILE A 158 21.52 2.86 -17.81
C ILE A 158 20.67 4.10 -17.56
N SER A 159 19.38 4.02 -17.90
CA SER A 159 18.44 5.12 -17.67
C SER A 159 18.63 5.59 -16.23
N ASN A 160 18.93 6.87 -16.02
CA ASN A 160 19.06 7.43 -14.68
C ASN A 160 17.73 7.14 -13.97
N LYS A 161 17.75 6.15 -13.07
CA LYS A 161 16.58 5.39 -12.66
C LYS A 161 15.75 6.29 -11.74
N ASN A 162 14.75 6.98 -12.29
CA ASN A 162 13.58 7.36 -11.50
C ASN A 162 12.86 6.06 -11.11
N THR A 163 13.41 5.34 -10.13
CA THR A 163 12.71 4.23 -9.49
C THR A 163 11.44 4.82 -8.90
N PRO A 164 10.25 4.29 -9.24
CA PRO A 164 9.05 4.70 -8.55
C PRO A 164 9.27 4.52 -7.04
N SER A 165 8.85 5.52 -6.27
CA SER A 165 9.03 5.55 -4.82
C SER A 165 7.69 5.72 -4.14
N MET A 166 7.47 4.91 -3.10
CA MET A 166 6.28 4.96 -2.26
C MET A 166 6.47 5.88 -1.03
N ASN A 167 7.56 6.63 -0.97
CA ASN A 167 7.91 7.48 0.19
C ASN A 167 6.83 8.51 0.50
N TYR A 168 6.27 9.18 -0.52
CA TYR A 168 5.20 10.16 -0.30
C TYR A 168 3.94 9.51 0.28
N GLY A 169 3.57 8.33 -0.23
CA GLY A 169 2.45 7.56 0.30
C GLY A 169 2.68 7.14 1.76
N TYR A 170 3.87 6.63 2.09
CA TYR A 170 4.20 6.24 3.46
C TYR A 170 4.25 7.43 4.42
N SER A 171 4.85 8.55 4.03
CA SER A 171 4.87 9.77 4.84
C SER A 171 3.45 10.29 5.10
N SER A 172 2.62 10.33 4.06
CA SER A 172 1.21 10.74 4.18
C SER A 172 0.44 9.81 5.13
N MET A 173 0.59 8.50 4.97
CA MET A 173 0.00 7.50 5.85
C MET A 173 0.45 7.70 7.31
N ILE A 174 1.73 7.91 7.57
CA ILE A 174 2.27 8.13 8.91
C ILE A 174 1.62 9.36 9.54
N ILE A 175 1.55 10.47 8.81
CA ILE A 175 0.88 11.69 9.28
C ILE A 175 -0.59 11.40 9.58
N GLY A 176 -1.31 10.74 8.68
CA GLY A 176 -2.72 10.41 8.87
C GLY A 176 -2.97 9.50 10.09
N VAL A 177 -2.11 8.52 10.33
CA VAL A 177 -2.20 7.62 11.49
C VAL A 177 -1.88 8.35 12.78
N ILE A 178 -0.86 9.20 12.78
CA ILE A 178 -0.48 10.05 13.92
C ILE A 178 -1.66 10.97 14.31
N LEU A 179 -2.28 11.62 13.33
CA LEU A 179 -3.43 12.49 13.52
C LEU A 179 -4.60 11.75 14.19
N LEU A 180 -4.97 10.57 13.70
CA LEU A 180 -6.01 9.76 14.33
C LEU A 180 -5.63 9.26 15.73
N SER A 181 -4.38 8.81 15.90
CA SER A 181 -3.87 8.28 17.16
C SER A 181 -4.00 9.27 18.31
N SER A 182 -3.92 10.56 18.02
CA SER A 182 -4.10 11.61 19.03
C SER A 182 -5.46 11.61 19.73
N ARG A 183 -6.49 10.99 19.13
CA ARG A 183 -7.84 10.98 19.70
C ARG A 183 -8.05 9.92 20.76
N PHE A 184 -7.13 8.96 20.89
CA PHE A 184 -7.26 7.92 21.90
C PHE A 184 -6.93 8.45 23.29
N GLN A 185 -7.73 8.05 24.27
CA GLN A 185 -7.51 8.42 25.66
C GLN A 185 -6.36 7.61 26.28
N ASN A 186 -6.20 6.35 25.85
CA ASN A 186 -5.24 5.40 26.40
C ASN A 186 -4.02 5.21 25.50
N ILE A 187 -2.82 5.26 26.08
CA ILE A 187 -1.54 5.00 25.37
C ILE A 187 -1.50 3.57 24.80
N SER A 188 -2.07 2.59 25.50
CA SER A 188 -2.16 1.21 25.00
C SER A 188 -2.97 1.12 23.69
N SER A 189 -4.05 1.88 23.57
CA SER A 189 -4.87 1.97 22.35
C SER A 189 -4.09 2.62 21.20
N VAL A 190 -3.33 3.67 21.49
CA VAL A 190 -2.41 4.31 20.53
C VAL A 190 -1.41 3.29 19.97
N PHE A 191 -0.76 2.53 20.84
CA PHE A 191 0.21 1.52 20.43
C PHE A 191 -0.42 0.42 19.56
N CYS A 192 -1.56 -0.11 19.99
CA CYS A 192 -2.27 -1.14 19.26
C CYS A 192 -2.67 -0.65 17.87
N PHE A 193 -3.22 0.57 17.80
CA PHE A 193 -3.63 1.18 16.54
C PHE A 193 -2.45 1.43 15.60
N LEU A 194 -1.31 1.94 16.09
CA LEU A 194 -0.11 2.14 15.27
C LEU A 194 0.42 0.83 14.69
N SER A 195 0.48 -0.22 15.50
CA SER A 195 0.94 -1.55 15.07
C SER A 195 0.03 -2.12 13.99
N ILE A 196 -1.29 -1.99 14.18
CA ILE A 196 -2.30 -2.45 13.22
C ILE A 196 -2.26 -1.61 11.94
N SER A 197 -2.01 -0.31 12.04
CA SER A 197 -1.84 0.57 10.88
C SER A 197 -0.69 0.11 9.98
N ILE A 198 0.44 -0.34 10.56
CA ILE A 198 1.56 -0.90 9.79
C ILE A 198 1.12 -2.16 9.02
N ILE A 199 0.37 -3.05 9.67
CA ILE A 199 -0.17 -4.24 9.02
C ILE A 199 -1.08 -3.85 7.85
N PHE A 200 -2.02 -2.91 8.07
CA PHE A 200 -2.96 -2.46 7.05
C PHE A 200 -2.29 -1.79 5.86
N PHE A 201 -1.28 -0.93 6.07
CA PHE A 201 -0.74 -0.09 5.00
C PHE A 201 0.57 -0.60 4.39
N ILE A 202 1.25 -1.55 5.02
CA ILE A 202 2.48 -2.15 4.51
C ILE A 202 2.26 -3.63 4.16
N CYS A 203 1.77 -4.42 5.12
CA CYS A 203 1.67 -5.88 4.93
C CYS A 203 0.52 -6.27 3.98
N ILE A 204 -0.70 -5.79 4.21
CA ILE A 204 -1.86 -6.16 3.39
C ILE A 204 -1.65 -5.77 1.91
N PRO A 205 -1.25 -4.52 1.57
CA PRO A 205 -0.91 -4.13 0.21
C PRO A 205 0.07 -5.06 -0.47
N ARG A 206 1.14 -5.43 0.23
CA ARG A 206 2.17 -6.32 -0.29
C ARG A 206 1.63 -7.73 -0.54
N ILE A 207 0.80 -8.26 0.36
CA ILE A 207 0.15 -9.56 0.19
C ILE A 207 -0.80 -9.54 -1.02
N GLN A 208 -1.63 -8.50 -1.16
CA GLN A 208 -2.56 -8.37 -2.29
C GLN A 208 -1.85 -8.33 -3.64
N GLU A 209 -0.70 -7.64 -3.72
CA GLU A 209 0.12 -7.57 -4.93
C GLU A 209 0.82 -8.89 -5.21
N ASN A 210 1.41 -9.54 -4.20
CA ASN A 210 2.04 -10.86 -4.34
C ASN A 210 1.05 -11.95 -4.78
N MET A 211 -0.20 -11.87 -4.31
CA MET A 211 -1.28 -12.79 -4.70
C MET A 211 -1.98 -12.40 -6.01
N GLU A 212 -1.55 -11.29 -6.62
CA GLU A 212 -2.08 -10.73 -7.87
C GLU A 212 -3.62 -10.59 -7.85
N ILE A 213 -4.19 -10.18 -6.71
CA ILE A 213 -5.66 -10.11 -6.53
C ILE A 213 -6.29 -9.20 -7.59
N HIS A 214 -5.65 -8.06 -7.86
CA HIS A 214 -6.09 -7.07 -8.84
C HIS A 214 -6.19 -7.61 -10.28
N LYS A 215 -5.45 -8.67 -10.63
CA LYS A 215 -5.49 -9.30 -11.96
C LYS A 215 -6.71 -10.20 -12.17
N SER A 216 -7.33 -10.66 -11.09
CA SER A 216 -8.50 -11.55 -11.14
C SER A 216 -9.76 -10.82 -10.69
N VAL A 217 -10.71 -10.66 -11.62
CA VAL A 217 -12.02 -10.04 -11.34
C VAL A 217 -12.74 -10.80 -10.23
N GLY A 218 -12.74 -12.13 -10.26
CA GLY A 218 -13.37 -12.95 -9.22
C GLY A 218 -12.75 -12.76 -7.83
N LYS A 219 -11.41 -12.75 -7.73
CA LYS A 219 -10.74 -12.51 -6.44
C LYS A 219 -11.00 -11.10 -5.92
N THR A 220 -10.96 -10.11 -6.81
CA THR A 220 -11.26 -8.71 -6.44
C THR A 220 -12.69 -8.58 -5.96
N PHE A 221 -13.66 -9.14 -6.71
CA PHE A 221 -15.07 -9.11 -6.33
C PHE A 221 -15.34 -9.78 -4.98
N LEU A 222 -14.75 -10.96 -4.74
CA LEU A 222 -14.85 -11.64 -3.44
C LEU A 222 -14.28 -10.78 -2.30
N PHE A 223 -13.13 -10.15 -2.52
CA PHE A 223 -12.54 -9.25 -1.53
C PHE A 223 -13.45 -8.05 -1.26
N LEU A 224 -13.93 -7.35 -2.30
CA LEU A 224 -14.82 -6.19 -2.14
C LEU A 224 -16.14 -6.58 -1.46
N THR A 225 -16.68 -7.76 -1.76
CA THR A 225 -17.90 -8.29 -1.12
C THR A 225 -17.67 -8.57 0.37
N PHE A 226 -16.53 -9.17 0.72
CA PHE A 226 -16.14 -9.39 2.11
C PHE A 226 -16.02 -8.05 2.86
N ILE A 227 -15.41 -7.03 2.25
CA ILE A 227 -15.30 -5.69 2.84
C ILE A 227 -16.67 -5.04 2.99
N PHE A 228 -17.53 -5.12 1.98
CA PHE A 228 -18.89 -4.60 2.05
C PHE A 228 -19.70 -5.25 3.18
N TYR A 229 -19.57 -6.57 3.37
CA TYR A 229 -20.20 -7.28 4.48
C TYR A 229 -19.71 -6.76 5.84
N LEU A 230 -18.39 -6.58 6.02
CA LEU A 230 -17.83 -6.00 7.24
C LEU A 230 -18.35 -4.59 7.49
N LEU A 231 -18.34 -3.73 6.47
CA LEU A 231 -18.84 -2.36 6.58
C LEU A 231 -20.34 -2.33 6.92
N CYS A 232 -21.16 -3.20 6.33
CA CYS A 232 -22.58 -3.30 6.67
C CYS A 232 -22.81 -3.66 8.14
N LYS A 233 -21.95 -4.52 8.71
CA LYS A 233 -22.04 -4.89 10.13
C LYS A 233 -21.63 -3.76 11.06
N THR A 234 -20.67 -2.92 10.66
CA THR A 234 -20.16 -1.86 11.53
C THR A 234 -20.90 -0.54 11.36
N ASN A 235 -21.08 -0.05 10.12
CA ASN A 235 -21.68 1.25 9.84
C ASN A 235 -22.32 1.29 8.45
N ARG A 236 -23.66 1.41 8.42
CA ARG A 236 -24.47 1.46 7.19
C ARG A 236 -24.12 2.65 6.29
N LEU A 237 -23.74 3.80 6.86
CA LEU A 237 -23.34 4.96 6.04
C LEU A 237 -22.03 4.67 5.30
N LEU A 238 -21.05 4.07 5.99
CA LEU A 238 -19.77 3.71 5.36
C LEU A 238 -19.95 2.65 4.28
N SER A 239 -20.87 1.69 4.45
CA SER A 239 -21.14 0.69 3.42
C SER A 239 -21.80 1.30 2.17
N LEU A 240 -22.71 2.27 2.35
CA LEU A 240 -23.31 3.01 1.23
C LEU A 240 -22.27 3.86 0.49
N VAL A 241 -21.40 4.57 1.22
CA VAL A 241 -20.29 5.34 0.63
C VAL A 241 -19.36 4.43 -0.16
N PHE A 242 -19.00 3.26 0.40
CA PHE A 242 -18.16 2.28 -0.28
C PHE A 242 -18.81 1.73 -1.56
N LEU A 243 -20.11 1.42 -1.51
CA LEU A 243 -20.86 0.98 -2.69
C LEU A 243 -20.91 2.07 -3.75
N GLY A 244 -21.11 3.33 -3.34
CA GLY A 244 -21.09 4.49 -4.23
C GLY A 244 -19.76 4.66 -4.94
N PHE A 245 -18.63 4.60 -4.22
CA PHE A 245 -17.29 4.64 -4.83
C PHE A 245 -17.05 3.46 -5.78
N THR A 246 -17.41 2.26 -5.35
CA THR A 246 -17.22 1.04 -6.18
C THR A 246 -18.03 1.13 -7.47
N GLY A 247 -19.30 1.56 -7.38
CA GLY A 247 -20.17 1.81 -8.53
C GLY A 247 -19.63 2.90 -9.44
N PHE A 248 -19.13 4.01 -8.88
CA PHE A 248 -18.52 5.10 -9.65
C PHE A 248 -17.31 4.64 -10.46
N PHE A 249 -16.38 3.91 -9.85
CA PHE A 249 -15.18 3.44 -10.56
C PHE A 249 -15.50 2.43 -11.67
N TYR A 250 -16.45 1.51 -11.45
CA TYR A 250 -16.87 0.57 -12.50
C TYR A 250 -17.70 1.24 -13.59
N LEU A 251 -18.55 2.23 -13.25
CA LEU A 251 -19.28 3.02 -14.25
C LEU A 251 -18.30 3.83 -15.12
N PHE A 252 -17.34 4.49 -14.48
CA PHE A 252 -16.29 5.24 -15.18
C PHE A 252 -15.50 4.35 -16.13
N TYR A 253 -15.16 3.12 -15.70
CA TYR A 253 -14.55 2.11 -16.55
C TYR A 253 -15.43 1.76 -17.76
N THR A 254 -16.72 1.47 -17.55
CA THR A 254 -17.63 1.14 -18.66
C THR A 254 -17.76 2.28 -19.66
N ILE A 255 -17.81 3.54 -19.19
CA ILE A 255 -17.83 4.72 -20.07
C ILE A 255 -16.53 4.80 -20.88
N MET A 256 -15.37 4.67 -20.22
CA MET A 256 -14.06 4.68 -20.88
C MET A 256 -13.94 3.61 -21.98
N MET A 257 -14.49 2.42 -21.75
CA MET A 257 -14.46 1.31 -22.71
C MET A 257 -15.41 1.51 -23.91
N ASN A 258 -16.47 2.29 -23.75
CA ASN A 258 -17.43 2.58 -24.82
C ASN A 258 -17.02 3.78 -25.69
N CYS A 259 -16.00 4.54 -25.28
CA CYS A 259 -15.45 5.67 -26.02
C CYS A 259 -14.27 5.30 -26.95
N GLU A 260 -13.86 4.03 -26.98
CA GLU A 260 -12.85 3.46 -27.90
C GLU A 260 -13.49 2.67 -29.04
#